data_AF-A0A257R7T5-F1
#
_entry.id   AF-A0A257R7T5-F1
#
_cell.length_a   1.000
_cell.length_b   1.000
_cell.length_c   1.000
_cell.angle_alpha   90.00
_cell.angle_beta   90.00
_cell.angle_gamma   90.00
#
_symmetry.space_group_name_H-M   'P 1'
#
loop_
_entity.id
_entity.type
_entity.pdbx_description
1 polymer ?
#
loop_
_entity_poly.entity_id
_entity_poly.type
_entity_poly.pdbx_seq_one_letter_code
_entity_poly.pdbx_strand_id
1 'polypeptide(L)'
;MDLSYIYLFFDGMTVLAGILLVVTGFLSGAEMLKWWGSAYFIGAAGLGAFIAGRFGAHWLAHGLAPGLLLMAYGMMWLGARRLAGRSSPMLLALLPGLAWWAIGATLPFAAKPWLYLVAQTPLTLLMIALLLVEVVRIPAPAAARYPLAAALVVHGVFIVVRAADLLQHGTPAALRLWLVISAGEGIIFVFCDALCASHLVRMLRERLLDSAAHTDFLTGVLNRRGFTIQAERRLRATSCMLLVLDIDGFKRINDTLGHAEGDRLLRELGRICMESVRAGDVVGRLGGDEFAILIDGGTGETASSIATRIRQAFAQTLTAHGLEVGVSIGIDGAKPGNTLDDLLRQADMRLYRAKGSAPRVRKLVLGAG
;
A
#
# COMPACT_ATOMS: atom_id res chain seq x y z
N MET A 1 -27.22 26.87 -24.63
CA MET A 1 -27.31 26.07 -23.40
C MET A 1 -27.11 27.00 -22.20
N ASP A 2 -27.99 26.92 -21.20
CA ASP A 2 -27.82 27.69 -19.95
C ASP A 2 -26.72 27.05 -19.10
N LEU A 3 -25.83 27.88 -18.57
CA LEU A 3 -24.68 27.47 -17.75
C LEU A 3 -25.15 26.71 -16.50
N SER A 4 -26.33 27.05 -15.99
CA SER A 4 -26.91 26.42 -14.81
C SER A 4 -27.14 24.92 -15.01
N TYR A 5 -27.62 24.48 -16.18
CA TYR A 5 -27.80 23.04 -16.46
C TYR A 5 -26.46 22.29 -16.58
N ILE A 6 -25.45 22.92 -17.18
CA ILE A 6 -24.11 22.32 -17.31
C ILE A 6 -23.50 22.10 -15.93
N TYR A 7 -23.59 23.10 -15.05
CA TYR A 7 -23.04 23.00 -13.70
C TYR A 7 -23.88 22.11 -12.79
N LEU A 8 -25.20 22.05 -12.97
CA LEU A 8 -26.05 21.08 -12.27
C LEU A 8 -25.69 19.64 -12.65
N PHE A 9 -25.43 19.39 -13.94
CA PHE A 9 -24.96 18.09 -14.40
C PHE A 9 -23.57 17.77 -13.83
N PHE A 10 -22.63 18.72 -13.86
CA PHE A 10 -21.30 18.56 -13.27
C PHE A 10 -21.37 18.28 -11.75
N ASP A 11 -22.24 19.00 -11.03
CA ASP A 11 -22.47 18.79 -9.60
C ASP A 11 -23.00 17.37 -9.33
N GLY A 12 -24.00 16.92 -10.09
CA GLY A 12 -24.52 15.54 -10.01
C GLY A 12 -23.44 14.47 -10.27
N MET A 13 -22.55 14.70 -11.24
CA MET A 13 -21.40 13.80 -11.48
C MET A 13 -20.41 13.80 -10.32
N THR A 14 -20.16 14.97 -9.72
CA THR A 14 -19.27 15.11 -8.55
C THR A 14 -19.82 14.38 -7.33
N VAL A 15 -21.12 14.52 -7.07
CA VAL A 15 -21.83 13.77 -6.01
C VAL A 15 -21.75 12.27 -6.25
N LEU A 16 -21.99 11.82 -7.49
CA LEU A 16 -21.92 10.40 -7.84
C LEU A 16 -20.52 9.81 -7.59
N ALA A 17 -19.46 10.53 -7.99
CA ALA A 17 -18.09 10.14 -7.70
C ALA A 17 -17.80 10.09 -6.19
N GLY A 18 -18.32 11.06 -5.42
CA GLY A 18 -18.24 11.07 -3.96
C GLY A 18 -18.88 9.84 -3.32
N ILE A 19 -20.11 9.51 -3.72
CA ILE A 19 -20.83 8.30 -3.25
C ILE A 19 -20.02 7.05 -3.57
N LEU A 20 -19.56 6.91 -4.82
CA LEU A 20 -18.78 5.76 -5.27
C LEU A 20 -17.54 5.56 -4.39
N LEU A 21 -16.77 6.62 -4.13
CA LEU A 21 -15.55 6.52 -3.33
C LEU A 21 -15.83 6.23 -1.86
N VAL A 22 -16.84 6.87 -1.25
CA VAL A 22 -17.18 6.60 0.16
C VAL A 22 -17.67 5.17 0.33
N VAL A 23 -18.57 4.69 -0.52
CA VAL A 23 -19.07 3.30 -0.49
C VAL A 23 -17.93 2.32 -0.69
N THR A 24 -17.07 2.55 -1.69
CA THR A 24 -15.89 1.71 -1.94
C THR A 24 -14.94 1.73 -0.73
N GLY A 25 -14.76 2.89 -0.10
CA GLY A 25 -13.96 3.04 1.11
C GLY A 25 -14.48 2.23 2.29
N PHE A 26 -15.79 2.21 2.53
CA PHE A 26 -16.41 1.36 3.55
C PHE A 26 -16.27 -0.13 3.22
N LEU A 27 -16.55 -0.55 1.98
CA LEU A 27 -16.48 -1.95 1.57
C LEU A 27 -15.05 -2.51 1.56
N SER A 28 -14.06 -1.66 1.31
CA SER A 28 -12.64 -2.05 1.26
C SER A 28 -11.89 -1.85 2.57
N GLY A 29 -12.47 -1.14 3.53
CA GLY A 29 -11.76 -0.66 4.73
C GLY A 29 -10.73 0.45 4.45
N ALA A 30 -10.73 1.01 3.24
CA ALA A 30 -9.75 2.02 2.84
C ALA A 30 -10.15 3.43 3.32
N GLU A 31 -9.51 3.88 4.40
CA GLU A 31 -9.71 5.23 4.95
C GLU A 31 -9.51 6.33 3.91
N MET A 32 -8.50 6.20 3.03
CA MET A 32 -8.20 7.20 1.99
C MET A 32 -9.41 7.52 1.12
N LEU A 33 -10.15 6.52 0.66
CA LEU A 33 -11.30 6.73 -0.24
C LEU A 33 -12.46 7.43 0.47
N LYS A 34 -12.59 7.27 1.79
CA LYS A 34 -13.59 7.99 2.58
C LYS A 34 -13.25 9.48 2.65
N TRP A 35 -11.98 9.83 2.87
CA TRP A 35 -11.51 11.23 2.84
C TRP A 35 -11.65 11.85 1.44
N TRP A 36 -11.29 11.10 0.40
CA TRP A 36 -11.39 11.54 -0.99
C TRP A 36 -12.85 11.73 -1.44
N GLY A 37 -13.73 10.79 -1.09
CA GLY A 37 -15.17 10.92 -1.35
C GLY A 37 -15.80 12.08 -0.58
N SER A 38 -15.36 12.32 0.66
CA SER A 38 -15.77 13.50 1.44
C SER A 38 -15.35 14.81 0.77
N ALA A 39 -14.18 14.86 0.14
CA ALA A 39 -13.73 16.00 -0.64
C ALA A 39 -14.67 16.29 -1.82
N TYR A 40 -15.19 15.26 -2.49
CA TYR A 40 -16.16 15.46 -3.57
C TYR A 40 -17.49 16.03 -3.09
N PHE A 41 -17.97 15.67 -1.91
CA PHE A 41 -19.16 16.32 -1.34
C PHE A 41 -18.93 17.81 -1.03
N ILE A 42 -17.73 18.16 -0.55
CA ILE A 42 -17.35 19.56 -0.33
C ILE A 42 -17.25 20.31 -1.68
N GLY A 43 -16.66 19.67 -2.69
CA GLY A 43 -16.59 20.23 -4.05
C GLY A 43 -17.97 20.44 -4.66
N ALA A 44 -18.88 19.49 -4.49
CA ALA A 44 -20.27 19.58 -4.91
C ALA A 44 -21.00 20.74 -4.22
N ALA A 45 -20.84 20.89 -2.90
CA ALA A 45 -21.35 22.07 -2.18
C ALA A 45 -20.80 23.39 -2.74
N GLY A 46 -19.54 23.39 -3.20
CA GLY A 46 -18.93 24.50 -3.92
C GLY A 46 -19.61 24.80 -5.25
N LEU A 47 -19.87 23.78 -6.08
CA LEU A 47 -20.60 23.92 -7.34
C LEU A 47 -22.04 24.41 -7.12
N GLY A 48 -22.73 23.89 -6.10
CA GLY A 48 -24.05 24.35 -5.67
C GLY A 48 -24.04 25.83 -5.26
N ALA A 49 -23.04 26.27 -4.47
CA ALA A 49 -22.86 27.67 -4.12
C ALA A 49 -22.60 28.55 -5.36
N PHE A 50 -21.85 28.05 -6.35
CA PHE A 50 -21.63 28.74 -7.62
C PHE A 50 -22.93 28.94 -8.40
N ILE A 51 -23.76 27.90 -8.52
CA ILE A 51 -25.07 27.98 -9.18
C ILE A 51 -25.98 28.97 -8.43
N ALA A 52 -26.07 28.86 -7.10
CA ALA A 52 -26.89 29.74 -6.26
C ALA A 52 -26.48 31.21 -6.40
N GLY A 53 -25.17 31.50 -6.49
CA GLY A 53 -24.67 32.86 -6.65
C GLY A 53 -25.04 33.54 -7.96
N ARG A 54 -25.52 32.78 -8.96
CA ARG A 54 -26.06 33.34 -10.22
C ARG A 54 -27.44 33.97 -10.04
N PHE A 55 -28.17 33.64 -8.97
CA PHE A 55 -29.49 34.17 -8.66
C PHE A 55 -29.46 35.42 -7.75
N GLY A 56 -28.34 36.18 -7.78
CA GLY A 56 -28.23 37.49 -7.12
C GLY A 56 -27.31 37.53 -5.90
N ALA A 57 -26.85 36.38 -5.39
CA ALA A 57 -25.92 36.30 -4.27
C ALA A 57 -24.46 36.13 -4.75
N HIS A 58 -23.88 37.15 -5.38
CA HIS A 58 -22.56 37.05 -6.03
C HIS A 58 -21.41 36.59 -5.12
N TRP A 59 -21.48 36.85 -3.81
CA TRP A 59 -20.50 36.38 -2.84
C TRP A 59 -20.47 34.85 -2.71
N LEU A 60 -21.58 34.15 -3.01
CA LEU A 60 -21.61 32.68 -3.08
C LEU A 60 -20.75 32.19 -4.25
N ALA A 61 -20.83 32.83 -5.42
CA ALA A 61 -20.12 32.41 -6.62
C ALA A 61 -18.62 32.75 -6.59
N HIS A 62 -18.23 33.92 -6.07
CA HIS A 62 -16.84 34.39 -6.12
C HIS A 62 -16.08 34.18 -4.79
N GLY A 63 -16.78 34.05 -3.66
CA GLY A 63 -16.19 33.87 -2.34
C GLY A 63 -16.33 32.44 -1.82
N LEU A 64 -17.57 31.98 -1.58
CA LEU A 64 -17.82 30.68 -0.95
C LEU A 64 -17.46 29.50 -1.85
N ALA A 65 -17.96 29.49 -3.09
CA ALA A 65 -17.76 28.38 -4.02
C ALA A 65 -16.28 28.04 -4.25
N PRO A 66 -15.39 29.00 -4.56
CA PRO A 66 -14.00 28.67 -4.77
C PRO A 66 -13.25 28.35 -3.45
N GLY A 67 -13.72 28.88 -2.32
CA GLY A 67 -13.25 28.49 -1.00
C GLY A 67 -13.54 27.01 -0.71
N LEU A 68 -14.75 26.53 -0.99
CA LEU A 68 -15.12 25.12 -0.84
C LEU A 68 -14.32 24.21 -1.78
N LEU A 69 -14.08 24.62 -3.03
CA LEU A 69 -13.22 23.86 -3.95
C LEU A 69 -11.78 23.73 -3.41
N LEU A 70 -11.21 24.80 -2.83
CA LEU A 70 -9.89 24.73 -2.18
C LEU A 70 -9.88 23.78 -0.97
N MET A 71 -10.95 23.78 -0.16
CA MET A 71 -11.10 22.82 0.93
C MET A 71 -11.20 21.38 0.41
N ALA A 72 -11.84 21.15 -0.74
CA ALA A 72 -11.89 19.83 -1.37
C ALA A 72 -10.48 19.32 -1.70
N TYR A 73 -9.63 20.12 -2.37
CA TYR A 73 -8.23 19.72 -2.59
C TYR A 73 -7.46 19.50 -1.27
N GLY A 74 -7.72 20.32 -0.25
CA GLY A 74 -7.13 20.14 1.08
C GLY A 74 -7.51 18.81 1.73
N MET A 75 -8.77 18.40 1.58
CA MET A 75 -9.25 17.12 2.09
C MET A 75 -8.66 15.93 1.32
N MET A 76 -8.48 16.04 0.01
CA MET A 76 -7.73 15.06 -0.79
C MET A 76 -6.27 14.98 -0.33
N TRP A 77 -5.61 16.12 -0.13
CA TRP A 77 -4.24 16.18 0.40
C TRP A 77 -4.12 15.52 1.77
N LEU A 78 -5.05 15.79 2.69
CA LEU A 78 -5.09 15.15 4.01
C LEU A 78 -5.29 13.64 3.90
N GLY A 79 -6.17 13.18 3.01
CA GLY A 79 -6.39 11.77 2.71
C GLY A 79 -5.11 11.07 2.21
N ALA A 80 -4.38 11.70 1.29
CA ALA A 80 -3.12 11.19 0.77
C ALA A 80 -2.04 11.05 1.86
N ARG A 81 -1.92 12.05 2.73
CA ARG A 81 -0.97 12.04 3.86
C ARG A 81 -1.27 10.93 4.85
N ARG A 82 -2.54 10.72 5.19
CA ARG A 82 -2.96 9.65 6.10
C ARG A 82 -2.65 8.28 5.53
N LEU A 83 -2.85 8.07 4.22
CA LEU A 83 -2.43 6.82 3.56
C LEU A 83 -0.91 6.61 3.65
N ALA A 84 -0.12 7.68 3.54
CA ALA A 84 1.33 7.64 3.70
C ALA A 84 1.79 7.53 5.17
N GLY A 85 0.88 7.30 6.13
CA GLY A 85 1.20 7.17 7.56
C GLY A 85 1.54 8.49 8.25
N ARG A 86 1.27 9.65 7.63
CA ARG A 86 1.56 10.97 8.19
C ARG A 86 0.33 11.58 8.83
N SER A 87 0.43 11.96 10.09
CA SER A 87 -0.61 12.73 10.78
C SER A 87 -0.51 14.21 10.43
N SER A 88 -1.64 14.85 10.15
CA SER A 88 -1.72 16.31 9.99
C SER A 88 -3.06 16.82 10.49
N PRO A 89 -3.10 17.99 11.15
CA PRO A 89 -4.34 18.56 11.67
C PRO A 89 -5.27 18.95 10.52
N MET A 90 -6.57 18.69 10.68
CA MET A 90 -7.59 18.98 9.67
C MET A 90 -7.64 20.48 9.31
N LEU A 91 -7.31 21.36 10.26
CA LEU A 91 -7.28 22.80 10.03
C LEU A 91 -6.37 23.16 8.84
N LEU A 92 -5.20 22.54 8.69
CA LEU A 92 -4.28 22.83 7.57
C LEU A 92 -4.90 22.53 6.20
N ALA A 93 -5.79 21.54 6.11
CA ALA A 93 -6.53 21.24 4.88
C ALA A 93 -7.59 22.30 4.56
N LEU A 94 -8.16 22.95 5.57
CA LEU A 94 -9.25 23.91 5.41
C LEU A 94 -8.76 25.35 5.24
N LEU A 95 -7.57 25.68 5.78
CA LEU A 95 -7.02 27.05 5.80
C LEU A 95 -7.02 27.76 4.44
N PRO A 96 -6.58 27.14 3.31
CA PRO A 96 -6.58 27.82 2.01
C PRO A 96 -7.97 28.26 1.56
N GLY A 97 -8.98 27.42 1.81
CA GLY A 97 -10.37 27.75 1.49
C GLY A 97 -10.98 28.79 2.42
N LEU A 98 -10.66 28.75 3.72
CA LEU A 98 -11.07 29.77 4.69
C LEU A 98 -10.44 31.13 4.35
N ALA A 99 -9.16 31.15 4.02
CA ALA A 99 -8.44 32.34 3.58
C ALA A 99 -9.07 32.92 2.30
N TRP A 100 -9.38 32.06 1.31
CA TRP A 100 -10.08 32.50 0.11
C TRP A 100 -11.46 33.05 0.42
N TRP A 101 -12.24 32.42 1.30
CA TRP A 101 -13.57 32.91 1.64
C TRP A 101 -13.52 34.32 2.26
N ALA A 102 -12.59 34.58 3.17
CA ALA A 102 -12.41 35.89 3.80
C ALA A 102 -12.04 36.99 2.77
N ILE A 103 -11.19 36.66 1.80
CA ILE A 103 -10.72 37.61 0.78
C ILE A 103 -11.73 37.75 -0.37
N GLY A 104 -12.21 36.63 -0.91
CA GLY A 104 -13.10 36.58 -2.05
C GLY A 104 -14.50 37.13 -1.78
N ALA A 105 -14.94 37.15 -0.51
CA ALA A 105 -16.18 37.81 -0.12
C ALA A 105 -16.06 39.35 -0.06
N THR A 106 -14.84 39.90 0.03
CA THR A 106 -14.58 41.33 0.22
C THR A 106 -14.04 42.03 -1.03
N LEU A 107 -13.48 41.27 -1.99
CA LEU A 107 -12.97 41.82 -3.25
C LEU A 107 -14.11 42.17 -4.24
N PRO A 108 -14.01 43.32 -4.95
CA PRO A 108 -15.05 43.79 -5.87
C PRO A 108 -14.98 43.10 -7.24
N PHE A 109 -15.10 41.77 -7.27
CA PHE A 109 -15.15 41.00 -8.53
C PHE A 109 -16.39 41.31 -9.39
N ALA A 110 -17.38 42.03 -8.86
CA ALA A 110 -18.59 42.42 -9.59
C ALA A 110 -18.29 43.17 -10.90
N ALA A 111 -17.25 44.02 -10.91
CA ALA A 111 -16.89 44.80 -12.10
C ALA A 111 -16.15 43.96 -13.17
N LYS A 112 -15.34 42.99 -12.74
CA LYS A 112 -14.55 42.10 -13.62
C LYS A 112 -14.62 40.65 -13.10
N PRO A 113 -15.73 39.93 -13.36
CA PRO A 113 -15.96 38.62 -12.76
C PRO A 113 -14.95 37.55 -13.17
N TRP A 114 -14.21 37.70 -14.26
CA TRP A 114 -13.16 36.73 -14.61
C TRP A 114 -11.96 36.76 -13.66
N LEU A 115 -11.74 37.86 -12.93
CA LEU A 115 -10.57 38.00 -12.05
C LEU A 115 -10.60 37.07 -10.84
N TYR A 116 -11.76 36.56 -10.38
CA TYR A 116 -11.75 35.62 -9.25
C TYR A 116 -11.07 34.31 -9.64
N LEU A 117 -11.26 33.82 -10.88
CA LEU A 117 -10.60 32.61 -11.38
C LEU A 117 -9.08 32.79 -11.51
N VAL A 118 -8.66 33.97 -11.97
CA VAL A 118 -7.24 34.32 -12.08
C VAL A 118 -6.61 34.41 -10.68
N ALA A 119 -7.25 35.15 -9.77
CA ALA A 119 -6.73 35.39 -8.42
C ALA A 119 -6.67 34.10 -7.57
N GLN A 120 -7.56 33.13 -7.78
CA GLN A 120 -7.55 31.87 -7.04
C GLN A 120 -6.47 30.89 -7.53
N THR A 121 -6.06 31.01 -8.78
CA THR A 121 -5.18 30.05 -9.45
C THR A 121 -3.91 29.70 -8.66
N PRO A 122 -3.16 30.66 -8.06
CA PRO A 122 -1.97 30.33 -7.28
C PRO A 122 -2.25 29.41 -6.08
N LEU A 123 -3.35 29.63 -5.37
CA LEU A 123 -3.76 28.79 -4.23
C LEU A 123 -4.16 27.39 -4.70
N THR A 124 -4.91 27.29 -5.79
CA THR A 124 -5.30 25.98 -6.35
C THR A 124 -4.08 25.20 -6.82
N LEU A 125 -3.14 25.84 -7.51
CA LEU A 125 -1.89 25.19 -7.96
C LEU A 125 -1.01 24.75 -6.79
N LEU A 126 -0.95 25.55 -5.72
CA LEU A 126 -0.26 25.14 -4.49
C LEU A 126 -0.88 23.87 -3.91
N MET A 127 -2.22 23.80 -3.84
CA MET A 127 -2.91 22.61 -3.33
C MET A 127 -2.70 21.39 -4.21
N ILE A 128 -2.76 21.55 -5.54
CA ILE A 128 -2.46 20.47 -6.49
C ILE A 128 -1.01 20.01 -6.35
N ALA A 129 -0.05 20.92 -6.21
CA ALA A 129 1.37 20.58 -6.04
C ALA A 129 1.63 19.82 -4.73
N LEU A 130 1.01 20.26 -3.62
CA LEU A 130 1.09 19.57 -2.34
C LEU A 130 0.48 18.16 -2.42
N LEU A 131 -0.68 18.03 -3.05
CA LEU A 131 -1.33 16.74 -3.29
C LEU A 131 -0.46 15.83 -4.17
N LEU A 132 0.11 16.36 -5.26
CA LEU A 132 0.98 15.63 -6.17
C LEU A 132 2.23 15.07 -5.46
N VAL A 133 2.87 15.86 -4.59
CA VAL A 133 4.01 15.41 -3.78
C VAL A 133 3.62 14.23 -2.91
N GLU A 134 2.45 14.25 -2.29
CA GLU A 134 1.98 13.13 -1.46
C GLU A 134 1.69 11.90 -2.32
N VAL A 135 0.98 12.05 -3.45
CA VAL A 135 0.68 10.94 -4.38
C VAL A 135 1.94 10.24 -4.87
N VAL A 136 2.98 10.99 -5.27
CA VAL A 136 4.25 10.42 -5.74
C VAL A 136 5.00 9.71 -4.61
N ARG A 137 4.80 10.11 -3.36
CA ARG A 137 5.44 9.50 -2.18
C ARG A 137 4.70 8.26 -1.66
N ILE A 138 3.51 7.95 -2.15
CA ILE A 138 2.79 6.74 -1.76
C ILE A 138 3.65 5.51 -2.13
N PRO A 139 3.86 4.54 -1.20
CA PRO A 139 4.65 3.33 -1.43
C PRO A 139 3.85 2.30 -2.27
N ALA A 140 3.38 2.74 -3.44
CA ALA A 140 2.62 1.96 -4.41
C ALA A 140 3.44 1.73 -5.69
N PRO A 141 3.09 0.72 -6.51
CA PRO A 141 3.69 0.58 -7.83
C PRO A 141 3.58 1.87 -8.65
N ALA A 142 4.59 2.14 -9.47
CA ALA A 142 4.60 3.25 -10.44
C ALA A 142 3.31 3.26 -11.30
N ALA A 143 2.90 2.09 -11.78
CA ALA A 143 1.68 1.91 -12.59
C ALA A 143 0.39 2.34 -11.86
N ALA A 144 0.37 2.35 -10.53
CA ALA A 144 -0.79 2.74 -9.75
C ALA A 144 -0.80 4.25 -9.41
N ARG A 145 0.36 4.84 -9.11
CA ARG A 145 0.46 6.24 -8.65
C ARG A 145 0.63 7.27 -9.77
N TYR A 146 1.30 6.92 -10.87
CA TYR A 146 1.58 7.88 -11.94
C TYR A 146 0.37 8.27 -12.79
N PRO A 147 -0.64 7.41 -13.04
CA PRO A 147 -1.88 7.85 -13.67
C PRO A 147 -2.62 8.94 -12.87
N LEU A 148 -2.71 8.76 -11.54
CA LEU A 148 -3.29 9.76 -10.63
C LEU A 148 -2.48 11.08 -10.66
N ALA A 149 -1.16 10.97 -10.60
CA ALA A 149 -0.26 12.13 -10.71
C ALA A 149 -0.41 12.85 -12.05
N ALA A 150 -0.52 12.11 -13.15
CA ALA A 150 -0.71 12.68 -14.49
C ALA A 150 -2.04 13.42 -14.60
N ALA A 151 -3.14 12.87 -14.05
CA ALA A 151 -4.42 13.57 -14.00
C ALA A 151 -4.33 14.91 -13.27
N LEU A 152 -3.63 14.96 -12.13
CA LEU A 152 -3.38 16.20 -11.38
C LEU A 152 -2.54 17.21 -12.16
N VAL A 153 -1.51 16.75 -12.89
CA VAL A 153 -0.66 17.62 -13.73
C VAL A 153 -1.46 18.20 -14.88
N VAL A 154 -2.22 17.38 -15.61
CA VAL A 154 -3.06 17.83 -16.73
C VAL A 154 -4.07 18.88 -16.24
N HIS A 155 -4.71 18.61 -15.10
CA HIS A 155 -5.64 19.54 -14.46
C HIS A 155 -4.97 20.86 -14.04
N GLY A 156 -3.77 20.80 -13.46
CA GLY A 156 -2.98 21.99 -13.12
C GLY A 156 -2.60 22.83 -14.34
N VAL A 157 -2.16 22.18 -15.43
CA VAL A 157 -1.85 22.85 -16.71
C VAL A 157 -3.09 23.53 -17.28
N PHE A 158 -4.25 22.86 -17.26
CA PHE A 158 -5.52 23.45 -17.69
C PHE A 158 -5.84 24.74 -16.94
N ILE A 159 -5.70 24.72 -15.61
CA ILE A 159 -5.96 25.89 -14.75
C ILE A 159 -5.01 27.05 -15.11
N VAL A 160 -3.73 26.78 -15.37
CA VAL A 160 -2.75 27.79 -15.79
C VAL A 160 -3.15 28.41 -17.13
N VAL A 161 -3.48 27.60 -18.13
CA VAL A 161 -3.88 28.08 -19.46
C VAL A 161 -5.13 28.97 -19.36
N ARG A 162 -6.15 28.52 -18.61
CA ARG A 162 -7.36 29.32 -18.36
C ARG A 162 -7.03 30.66 -17.70
N ALA A 163 -6.20 30.65 -16.67
CA ALA A 163 -5.85 31.87 -15.94
C ALA A 163 -5.06 32.86 -16.82
N ALA A 164 -4.12 32.36 -17.62
CA ALA A 164 -3.34 33.18 -18.54
C ALA A 164 -4.22 33.85 -19.60
N ASP A 165 -5.16 33.11 -20.20
CA ASP A 165 -6.08 33.68 -21.19
C ASP A 165 -7.04 34.71 -20.57
N LEU A 166 -7.65 34.40 -19.43
CA LEU A 166 -8.55 35.34 -18.74
C LEU A 166 -7.85 36.60 -18.22
N LEU A 167 -6.53 36.52 -17.94
CA LEU A 167 -5.74 37.68 -17.55
C LEU A 167 -5.50 38.63 -18.74
N GLN A 168 -5.28 38.10 -19.95
CA GLN A 168 -4.98 38.88 -21.16
C GLN A 168 -6.23 39.33 -21.91
N HIS A 169 -7.22 38.43 -22.04
CA HIS A 169 -8.41 38.58 -22.89
C HIS A 169 -9.73 38.58 -22.10
N GLY A 170 -9.64 38.87 -20.79
CA GLY A 170 -10.78 38.80 -19.88
C GLY A 170 -11.97 39.67 -20.31
N THR A 171 -13.09 39.01 -20.63
CA THR A 171 -14.38 39.63 -20.94
C THR A 171 -15.51 38.74 -20.40
N PRO A 172 -16.75 39.23 -20.26
CA PRO A 172 -17.89 38.38 -19.88
C PRO A 172 -18.12 37.21 -20.85
N ALA A 173 -17.88 37.41 -22.15
CA ALA A 173 -17.98 36.35 -23.15
C ALA A 173 -16.88 35.30 -22.98
N ALA A 174 -15.63 35.72 -22.79
CA ALA A 174 -14.51 34.81 -22.52
C ALA A 174 -14.74 34.02 -21.22
N LEU A 175 -15.20 34.67 -20.15
CA LEU A 175 -15.56 34.00 -18.91
C LEU A 175 -16.61 32.91 -19.13
N ARG A 176 -17.68 33.21 -19.87
CA ARG A 176 -18.73 32.24 -20.16
C ARG A 176 -18.19 31.03 -20.92
N LEU A 177 -17.34 31.26 -21.92
CA LEU A 177 -16.69 30.19 -22.69
C LEU A 177 -15.83 29.31 -21.77
N TRP A 178 -14.96 29.92 -20.97
CA TRP A 178 -14.09 29.20 -20.04
C TRP A 178 -14.85 28.44 -18.95
N LEU A 179 -16.00 28.95 -18.50
CA LEU A 179 -16.85 28.24 -17.55
C LEU A 179 -17.45 26.96 -18.17
N VAL A 180 -17.81 26.97 -19.45
CA VAL A 180 -18.28 25.77 -20.16
C VAL A 180 -17.13 24.77 -20.31
N ILE A 181 -15.96 25.22 -20.77
CA ILE A 181 -14.79 24.37 -20.92
C ILE A 181 -14.36 23.78 -19.56
N SER A 182 -14.34 24.59 -18.49
CA SER A 182 -13.99 24.14 -17.14
C SER A 182 -14.96 23.10 -16.58
N ALA A 183 -16.25 23.17 -16.94
CA ALA A 183 -17.19 22.14 -16.52
C ALA A 183 -16.90 20.81 -17.22
N GLY A 184 -16.62 20.82 -18.54
CA GLY A 184 -16.24 19.62 -19.27
C GLY A 184 -14.94 19.00 -18.76
N GLU A 185 -13.92 19.82 -18.56
CA GLU A 185 -12.65 19.38 -17.98
C GLU A 185 -12.83 18.87 -16.54
N GLY A 186 -13.59 19.57 -15.71
CA GLY A 186 -13.85 19.19 -14.33
C GLY A 186 -14.56 17.83 -14.21
N ILE A 187 -15.52 17.53 -15.10
CA ILE A 187 -16.16 16.21 -15.16
C ILE A 187 -15.10 15.14 -15.46
N ILE A 188 -14.30 15.34 -16.51
CA ILE A 188 -13.24 14.39 -16.89
C ILE A 188 -12.25 14.20 -15.73
N PHE A 189 -11.83 15.29 -15.09
CA PHE A 189 -10.91 15.26 -13.95
C PHE A 189 -11.49 14.46 -12.78
N VAL A 190 -12.72 14.75 -12.33
CA VAL A 190 -13.39 14.04 -11.23
C VAL A 190 -13.44 12.53 -11.49
N PHE A 191 -13.82 12.11 -12.70
CA PHE A 191 -13.87 10.69 -13.02
C PHE A 191 -12.48 10.05 -13.10
N CYS A 192 -11.53 10.69 -13.78
CA CYS A 192 -10.16 10.21 -13.87
C CYS A 192 -9.51 10.07 -12.48
N ASP A 193 -9.66 11.08 -11.63
CA ASP A 193 -9.15 11.09 -10.27
C ASP A 193 -9.81 9.99 -9.42
N ALA A 194 -11.15 9.88 -9.42
CA ALA A 194 -11.86 8.84 -8.68
C ALA A 194 -11.48 7.41 -9.12
N LEU A 195 -11.37 7.17 -10.43
CA LEU A 195 -10.95 5.88 -10.98
C LEU A 195 -9.50 5.55 -10.63
N CYS A 196 -8.60 6.53 -10.76
CA CYS A 196 -7.18 6.35 -10.42
C CYS A 196 -6.98 6.13 -8.91
N ALA A 197 -7.68 6.88 -8.05
CA ALA A 197 -7.65 6.69 -6.60
C ALA A 197 -8.17 5.30 -6.20
N SER A 198 -9.26 4.84 -6.81
CA SER A 198 -9.80 3.50 -6.59
C SER A 198 -8.84 2.40 -7.06
N HIS A 199 -8.24 2.57 -8.24
CA HIS A 199 -7.24 1.64 -8.78
C HIS A 199 -6.00 1.56 -7.88
N LEU A 200 -5.51 2.70 -7.38
CA LEU A 200 -4.39 2.76 -6.45
C LEU A 200 -4.64 1.95 -5.18
N VAL A 201 -5.80 2.16 -4.55
CA VAL A 201 -6.20 1.42 -3.34
C VAL A 201 -6.36 -0.06 -3.62
N ARG A 202 -6.95 -0.43 -4.76
CA ARG A 202 -7.08 -1.84 -5.17
C ARG A 202 -5.73 -2.52 -5.31
N MET A 203 -4.79 -1.90 -6.03
CA MET A 203 -3.43 -2.42 -6.23
C MET A 203 -2.65 -2.55 -4.90
N LEU A 204 -2.81 -1.60 -3.98
CA LEU A 204 -2.21 -1.70 -2.64
C LEU A 204 -2.78 -2.88 -1.86
N ARG A 205 -4.11 -3.07 -1.90
CA ARG A 205 -4.78 -4.19 -1.23
C ARG A 205 -4.38 -5.53 -1.82
N GLU A 206 -4.33 -5.63 -3.15
CA GLU A 206 -3.88 -6.84 -3.84
C GLU A 206 -2.45 -7.22 -3.42
N ARG A 207 -1.54 -6.25 -3.32
CA ARG A 207 -0.17 -6.51 -2.82
C ARG A 207 -0.13 -6.99 -1.37
N LEU A 208 -0.95 -6.41 -0.50
CA LEU A 208 -1.03 -6.85 0.89
C LEU A 208 -1.56 -8.28 0.98
N LEU A 209 -2.60 -8.60 0.20
CA LEU A 209 -3.15 -9.95 0.12
C LEU A 209 -2.15 -10.95 -0.49
N ASP A 210 -1.41 -10.54 -1.52
CA ASP A 210 -0.40 -11.36 -2.18
C ASP A 210 0.78 -11.65 -1.24
N SER A 211 1.26 -10.64 -0.52
CA SER A 211 2.28 -10.83 0.52
C SER A 211 1.80 -11.75 1.64
N ALA A 212 0.55 -11.58 2.11
CA ALA A 212 -0.05 -12.48 3.09
C ALA A 212 -0.26 -13.91 2.54
N ALA A 213 -0.47 -14.04 1.22
CA ALA A 213 -0.64 -15.34 0.57
C ALA A 213 0.68 -16.12 0.42
N HIS A 214 1.84 -15.46 0.50
CA HIS A 214 3.15 -16.11 0.24
C HIS A 214 4.14 -16.07 1.40
N THR A 215 3.91 -15.29 2.45
CA THR A 215 4.78 -15.18 3.63
C THR A 215 4.12 -15.81 4.86
N ASP A 216 4.90 -16.48 5.70
CA ASP A 216 4.46 -16.96 7.01
C ASP A 216 4.46 -15.82 8.03
N PHE A 217 3.30 -15.53 8.61
CA PHE A 217 3.10 -14.34 9.45
C PHE A 217 3.95 -14.35 10.73
N LEU A 218 4.28 -15.54 11.24
CA LEU A 218 5.00 -15.69 12.50
C LEU A 218 6.50 -15.47 12.30
N THR A 219 7.05 -16.04 11.24
CA THR A 219 8.50 -16.17 11.03
C THR A 219 9.07 -15.23 9.98
N GLY A 220 8.24 -14.66 9.11
CA GLY A 220 8.63 -13.73 8.04
C GLY A 220 9.28 -14.39 6.82
N VAL A 221 9.52 -15.71 6.85
CA VAL A 221 9.96 -16.48 5.67
C VAL A 221 8.78 -16.82 4.77
N LEU A 222 9.01 -17.44 3.61
CA LEU A 222 7.89 -17.86 2.74
C LEU A 222 7.01 -18.89 3.47
N ASN A 223 5.69 -18.84 3.27
CA ASN A 223 4.83 -19.95 3.67
C ASN A 223 4.93 -21.09 2.65
N ARG A 224 4.28 -22.24 2.91
CA ARG A 224 4.27 -23.41 2.00
C ARG A 224 3.99 -23.01 0.54
N ARG A 225 2.98 -22.18 0.29
CA ARG A 225 2.60 -21.76 -1.06
C ARG A 225 3.70 -20.91 -1.71
N GLY A 226 4.23 -19.93 -0.99
CA GLY A 226 5.34 -19.08 -1.46
C GLY A 226 6.60 -19.89 -1.77
N PHE A 227 6.94 -20.83 -0.89
CA PHE A 227 8.08 -21.74 -1.07
C PHE A 227 7.90 -22.59 -2.32
N THR A 228 6.75 -23.26 -2.48
CA THR A 228 6.47 -24.12 -3.65
C THR A 228 6.64 -23.38 -4.97
N ILE A 229 6.03 -22.20 -5.10
CA ILE A 229 6.10 -21.41 -6.35
C ILE A 229 7.55 -21.02 -6.68
N GLN A 230 8.31 -20.54 -5.70
CA GLN A 230 9.69 -20.13 -5.91
C GLN A 230 10.60 -21.34 -6.18
N ALA A 231 10.40 -22.43 -5.44
CA ALA A 231 11.22 -23.63 -5.57
C ALA A 231 11.01 -24.31 -6.93
N GLU A 232 9.77 -24.47 -7.40
CA GLU A 232 9.48 -25.02 -8.72
C GLU A 232 10.09 -24.19 -9.85
N ARG A 233 10.08 -22.86 -9.72
CA ARG A 233 10.69 -21.96 -10.70
C ARG A 233 12.20 -22.18 -10.79
N ARG A 234 12.88 -22.38 -9.66
CA ARG A 234 14.35 -22.60 -9.62
C ARG A 234 14.73 -23.99 -10.10
N LEU A 235 13.97 -25.01 -9.70
CA LEU A 235 14.20 -26.40 -10.13
C LEU A 235 14.19 -26.58 -11.65
N ARG A 236 13.42 -25.75 -12.39
CA ARG A 236 13.41 -25.77 -13.85
C ARG A 236 14.64 -25.11 -14.50
N ALA A 237 15.35 -24.26 -13.76
CA ALA A 237 16.43 -23.43 -14.30
C ALA A 237 17.82 -23.99 -14.00
N THR A 238 18.02 -24.59 -12.81
CA THR A 238 19.34 -24.93 -12.29
C THR A 238 19.32 -26.23 -11.48
N SER A 239 20.50 -26.82 -11.30
CA SER A 239 20.70 -27.88 -10.30
C SER A 239 20.49 -27.29 -8.90
N CYS A 240 19.69 -27.94 -8.07
CA CYS A 240 19.32 -27.43 -6.75
C CYS A 240 19.57 -28.49 -5.66
N MET A 241 19.82 -28.04 -4.43
CA MET A 241 19.81 -28.88 -3.23
C MET A 241 18.66 -28.45 -2.32
N LEU A 242 17.90 -29.40 -1.80
CA LEU A 242 16.80 -29.18 -0.87
C LEU A 242 17.20 -29.64 0.53
N LEU A 243 16.97 -28.78 1.52
CA LEU A 243 17.01 -29.12 2.94
C LEU A 243 15.59 -29.07 3.48
N VAL A 244 15.19 -30.06 4.25
CA VAL A 244 13.97 -30.02 5.09
C VAL A 244 14.39 -30.12 6.54
N LEU A 245 13.86 -29.22 7.36
CA LEU A 245 14.24 -29.01 8.75
C LEU A 245 13.02 -29.17 9.66
N ASP A 246 13.24 -29.69 10.86
CA ASP A 246 12.19 -29.84 11.88
C ASP A 246 12.79 -29.70 13.28
N ILE A 247 12.08 -29.01 14.18
CA ILE A 247 12.53 -28.74 15.55
C ILE A 247 12.35 -30.00 16.41
N ASP A 248 13.46 -30.48 16.98
CA ASP A 248 13.45 -31.70 17.76
C ASP A 248 12.60 -31.56 19.03
N GLY A 249 11.51 -32.33 19.11
CA GLY A 249 10.64 -32.37 20.28
C GLY A 249 9.77 -31.12 20.48
N PHE A 250 9.47 -30.36 19.42
CA PHE A 250 8.70 -29.12 19.47
C PHE A 250 7.39 -29.22 20.27
N LYS A 251 6.61 -30.29 20.07
CA LYS A 251 5.38 -30.53 20.83
C LYS A 251 5.63 -30.55 22.35
N ARG A 252 6.68 -31.23 22.79
CA ARG A 252 7.04 -31.31 24.22
C ARG A 252 7.43 -29.95 24.79
N ILE A 253 8.08 -29.11 23.98
CA ILE A 253 8.43 -27.75 24.35
C ILE A 253 7.15 -26.93 24.56
N ASN A 254 6.21 -26.97 23.60
CA ASN A 254 4.91 -26.31 23.74
C ASN A 254 4.14 -26.78 24.98
N ASP A 255 4.14 -28.10 25.23
CA ASP A 255 3.45 -28.68 26.38
C ASP A 255 4.11 -28.29 27.74
N THR A 256 5.43 -28.03 27.75
CA THR A 256 6.19 -27.75 28.99
C THR A 256 6.34 -26.25 29.28
N LEU A 257 6.56 -25.44 28.24
CA LEU A 257 6.89 -24.00 28.35
C LEU A 257 5.79 -23.09 27.76
N GLY A 258 4.77 -23.67 27.14
CA GLY A 258 3.67 -22.94 26.51
C GLY A 258 3.97 -22.52 25.06
N HIS A 259 2.90 -22.22 24.33
CA HIS A 259 2.97 -21.84 22.91
C HIS A 259 3.79 -20.58 22.64
N ALA A 260 3.89 -19.64 23.61
CA ALA A 260 4.68 -18.43 23.43
C ALA A 260 6.17 -18.71 23.21
N GLU A 261 6.73 -19.70 23.93
CA GLU A 261 8.12 -20.12 23.72
C GLU A 261 8.28 -20.93 22.42
N GLY A 262 7.30 -21.75 22.05
CA GLY A 262 7.29 -22.39 20.73
C GLY A 262 7.33 -21.38 19.59
N ASP A 263 6.50 -20.34 19.67
CA ASP A 263 6.48 -19.25 18.70
C ASP A 263 7.81 -18.50 18.64
N ARG A 264 8.46 -18.30 19.79
CA ARG A 264 9.81 -17.71 19.85
C ARG A 264 10.84 -18.57 19.13
N LEU A 265 10.81 -19.89 19.31
CA LEU A 265 11.72 -20.81 18.61
C LEU A 265 11.49 -20.83 17.10
N LEU A 266 10.22 -20.77 16.67
CA LEU A 266 9.88 -20.70 15.25
C LEU A 266 10.43 -19.42 14.61
N ARG A 267 10.27 -18.27 15.28
CA ARG A 267 10.85 -16.99 14.83
C ARG A 267 12.36 -17.07 14.70
N GLU A 268 13.00 -17.64 15.72
CA GLU A 268 14.46 -17.73 15.76
C GLU A 268 15.02 -18.68 14.70
N LEU A 269 14.38 -19.83 14.49
CA LEU A 269 14.75 -20.74 13.41
C LEU A 269 14.58 -20.07 12.04
N GLY A 270 13.49 -19.35 11.82
CA GLY A 270 13.27 -18.57 10.60
C GLY A 270 14.40 -17.56 10.34
N ARG A 271 14.78 -16.81 11.38
CA ARG A 271 15.91 -15.85 11.33
C ARG A 271 17.24 -16.53 10.99
N ILE A 272 17.57 -17.61 11.70
CA ILE A 272 18.80 -18.38 11.51
C ILE A 272 18.88 -18.97 10.09
N CYS A 273 17.77 -19.50 9.57
CA CYS A 273 17.70 -20.01 8.21
C CYS A 273 18.00 -18.91 7.18
N MET A 274 17.40 -17.73 7.34
CA MET A 274 17.64 -16.59 6.43
C MET A 274 19.08 -16.08 6.48
N GLU A 275 19.70 -16.01 7.66
CA GLU A 275 21.10 -15.61 7.82
C GLU A 275 22.09 -16.68 7.34
N SER A 276 21.64 -17.93 7.25
CA SER A 276 22.43 -19.07 6.82
C SER A 276 22.38 -19.32 5.31
N VAL A 277 21.78 -18.44 4.52
CA VAL A 277 21.67 -18.62 3.07
C VAL A 277 22.04 -17.34 2.32
N ARG A 278 22.28 -17.45 1.02
CA ARG A 278 22.51 -16.28 0.15
C ARG A 278 21.20 -15.78 -0.47
N ALA A 279 21.19 -14.56 -1.00
CA ALA A 279 20.02 -13.93 -1.61
C ALA A 279 19.37 -14.69 -2.79
N GLY A 280 20.06 -15.69 -3.35
CA GLY A 280 19.54 -16.55 -4.43
C GLY A 280 18.75 -17.78 -3.94
N ASP A 281 18.92 -18.17 -2.68
CA ASP A 281 18.30 -19.36 -2.10
C ASP A 281 16.88 -19.04 -1.62
N VAL A 282 16.05 -20.08 -1.48
CA VAL A 282 14.64 -19.95 -1.09
C VAL A 282 14.44 -20.57 0.29
N VAL A 283 13.91 -19.81 1.25
CA VAL A 283 13.58 -20.29 2.60
C VAL A 283 12.08 -20.20 2.82
N GLY A 284 11.48 -21.24 3.36
CA GLY A 284 10.07 -21.21 3.77
C GLY A 284 9.71 -22.16 4.89
N ARG A 285 8.58 -21.89 5.54
CA ARG A 285 7.95 -22.73 6.56
C ARG A 285 6.82 -23.53 5.91
N LEU A 286 6.93 -24.85 5.95
CA LEU A 286 5.97 -25.75 5.31
C LEU A 286 4.74 -25.98 6.19
N GLY A 287 4.87 -25.88 7.51
CA GLY A 287 3.76 -25.99 8.47
C GLY A 287 4.25 -26.50 9.81
N GLY A 288 3.54 -26.19 10.90
CA GLY A 288 3.97 -26.60 12.24
C GLY A 288 5.40 -26.11 12.54
N ASP A 289 6.31 -27.03 12.80
CA ASP A 289 7.74 -26.84 13.05
C ASP A 289 8.64 -27.18 11.84
N GLU A 290 8.04 -27.45 10.68
CA GLU A 290 8.76 -27.83 9.46
C GLU A 290 9.15 -26.61 8.62
N PHE A 291 10.43 -26.55 8.26
CA PHE A 291 11.00 -25.56 7.33
C PHE A 291 11.67 -26.25 6.15
N ALA A 292 11.83 -25.52 5.05
CA ALA A 292 12.57 -25.97 3.90
C ALA A 292 13.47 -24.86 3.34
N ILE A 293 14.61 -25.27 2.80
CA ILE A 293 15.57 -24.40 2.13
C ILE A 293 15.92 -25.02 0.79
N LEU A 294 15.71 -24.29 -0.30
CA LEU A 294 16.20 -24.65 -1.63
C LEU A 294 17.45 -23.82 -1.96
N ILE A 295 18.59 -24.49 -2.09
CA ILE A 295 19.86 -23.89 -2.51
C ILE A 295 19.95 -23.94 -4.03
N ASP A 296 20.02 -22.78 -4.65
CA ASP A 296 20.11 -22.63 -6.10
C ASP A 296 21.58 -22.83 -6.53
N GLY A 297 21.89 -23.82 -7.38
CA GLY A 297 23.26 -24.05 -7.88
C GLY A 297 24.27 -24.52 -6.84
N GLY A 298 23.83 -25.14 -5.75
CA GLY A 298 24.69 -25.66 -4.67
C GLY A 298 25.12 -27.12 -4.86
N THR A 299 26.17 -27.54 -4.14
CA THR A 299 26.59 -28.94 -4.04
C THR A 299 26.14 -29.58 -2.72
N GLY A 300 26.28 -30.90 -2.60
CA GLY A 300 26.06 -31.62 -1.33
C GLY A 300 26.91 -31.06 -0.18
N GLU A 301 28.14 -30.60 -0.47
CA GLU A 301 29.02 -29.97 0.53
C GLU A 301 28.48 -28.61 0.97
N THR A 302 28.00 -27.78 0.04
CA THR A 302 27.35 -26.50 0.36
C THR A 302 26.13 -26.70 1.25
N ALA A 303 25.27 -27.65 0.88
CA ALA A 303 24.09 -28.00 1.66
C ALA A 303 24.43 -28.48 3.07
N SER A 304 25.46 -29.33 3.19
CA SER A 304 25.93 -29.84 4.48
C SER A 304 26.54 -28.75 5.37
N SER A 305 27.26 -27.80 4.77
CA SER A 305 27.81 -26.63 5.47
C SER A 305 26.70 -25.73 6.02
N ILE A 306 25.68 -25.43 5.22
CA ILE A 306 24.51 -24.66 5.64
C ILE A 306 23.77 -25.38 6.77
N ALA A 307 23.51 -26.69 6.62
CA ALA A 307 22.86 -27.49 7.65
C ALA A 307 23.64 -27.48 8.98
N THR A 308 24.97 -27.58 8.92
CA THR A 308 25.84 -27.53 10.10
C THR A 308 25.76 -26.17 10.80
N ARG A 309 25.82 -25.08 10.04
CA ARG A 309 25.67 -23.72 10.57
C ARG A 309 24.33 -23.52 11.26
N ILE A 310 23.23 -23.95 10.63
CA ILE A 310 21.89 -23.84 11.20
C ILE A 310 21.80 -24.62 12.51
N ARG A 311 22.29 -25.87 12.55
CA ARG A 311 22.29 -26.69 13.76
C ARG A 311 23.06 -26.04 14.91
N GLN A 312 24.26 -25.52 14.62
CA GLN A 312 25.10 -24.88 15.63
C GLN A 312 24.48 -23.60 16.17
N ALA A 313 23.95 -22.74 15.29
CA ALA A 313 23.29 -21.50 15.69
C ALA A 313 22.02 -21.78 16.51
N PHE A 314 21.18 -22.73 16.06
CA PHE A 314 19.92 -23.02 16.73
C PHE A 314 20.12 -23.63 18.12
N ALA A 315 21.15 -24.49 18.29
CA ALA A 315 21.50 -25.08 19.58
C ALA A 315 21.87 -24.03 20.65
N GLN A 316 22.28 -22.82 20.26
CA GLN A 316 22.60 -21.73 21.20
C GLN A 316 21.36 -21.01 21.74
N THR A 317 20.17 -21.24 21.17
CA THR A 317 18.95 -20.48 21.47
C THR A 317 18.39 -20.73 22.86
N LEU A 318 18.61 -21.92 23.45
CA LEU A 318 17.85 -22.38 24.62
C LEU A 318 18.66 -22.70 25.90
N THR A 319 19.82 -22.08 26.04
CA THR A 319 20.65 -22.20 27.26
C THR A 319 20.06 -21.52 28.51
N ALA A 320 18.92 -20.83 28.42
CA ALA A 320 18.29 -20.12 29.56
C ALA A 320 17.29 -20.95 30.40
N HIS A 321 16.81 -22.10 29.91
CA HIS A 321 15.78 -22.91 30.59
C HIS A 321 16.12 -24.41 30.74
N GLY A 322 17.40 -24.78 30.60
CA GLY A 322 17.88 -26.13 30.86
C GLY A 322 17.36 -27.22 29.90
N LEU A 323 16.91 -26.84 28.71
CA LEU A 323 16.51 -27.78 27.65
C LEU A 323 17.45 -27.62 26.45
N GLU A 324 18.15 -28.70 26.09
CA GLU A 324 18.85 -28.75 24.81
C GLU A 324 17.82 -28.89 23.68
N VAL A 325 17.78 -27.91 22.77
CA VAL A 325 16.91 -27.95 21.60
C VAL A 325 17.75 -28.04 20.34
N GLY A 326 17.36 -28.99 19.50
CA GLY A 326 18.01 -29.30 18.24
C GLY A 326 17.08 -29.08 17.07
N VAL A 327 17.66 -29.16 15.88
CA VAL A 327 16.94 -29.22 14.61
C VAL A 327 17.49 -30.39 13.82
N SER A 328 16.60 -31.28 13.42
CA SER A 328 16.93 -32.37 12.49
C SER A 328 16.81 -31.85 11.07
N ILE A 329 17.73 -32.26 10.18
CA ILE A 329 17.80 -31.78 8.80
C ILE A 329 17.99 -32.95 7.84
N GLY A 330 17.06 -33.12 6.90
CA GLY A 330 17.20 -33.99 5.74
C GLY A 330 17.69 -33.20 4.53
N ILE A 331 18.64 -33.74 3.77
CA ILE A 331 19.24 -33.05 2.61
C ILE A 331 19.08 -33.94 1.38
N ASP A 332 18.56 -33.42 0.26
CA ASP A 332 18.59 -34.10 -1.04
C ASP A 332 18.92 -33.19 -2.22
N GLY A 333 19.45 -33.75 -3.30
CA GLY A 333 19.81 -33.04 -4.53
C GLY A 333 18.86 -33.35 -5.68
N ALA A 334 18.50 -32.32 -6.43
CA ALA A 334 17.63 -32.45 -7.60
C ALA A 334 18.31 -33.28 -8.70
N LYS A 335 17.60 -34.29 -9.20
CA LYS A 335 18.00 -35.05 -10.38
C LYS A 335 17.20 -34.57 -11.60
N PRO A 336 17.72 -34.75 -12.83
CA PRO A 336 17.00 -34.41 -14.04
C PRO A 336 15.59 -35.04 -14.04
N GLY A 337 14.57 -34.21 -14.25
CA GLY A 337 13.17 -34.64 -14.28
C GLY A 337 12.47 -34.76 -12.92
N ASN A 338 13.13 -34.47 -11.79
CA ASN A 338 12.44 -34.45 -10.50
C ASN A 338 11.44 -33.29 -10.39
N THR A 339 10.28 -33.60 -9.81
CA THR A 339 9.35 -32.60 -9.31
C THR A 339 9.77 -32.14 -7.91
N LEU A 340 9.25 -30.99 -7.45
CA LEU A 340 9.46 -30.54 -6.08
C LEU A 340 8.94 -31.57 -5.06
N ASP A 341 7.82 -32.23 -5.36
CA ASP A 341 7.23 -33.26 -4.50
C ASP A 341 8.11 -34.51 -4.38
N ASP A 342 8.83 -34.89 -5.45
CA ASP A 342 9.80 -35.99 -5.38
C ASP A 342 10.95 -35.64 -4.42
N LEU A 343 11.46 -34.41 -4.54
CA LEU A 343 12.54 -33.88 -3.72
C LEU A 343 12.16 -33.77 -2.24
N LEU A 344 10.98 -33.20 -1.95
CA LEU A 344 10.44 -33.09 -0.60
C LEU A 344 10.31 -34.48 0.03
N ARG A 345 9.71 -35.45 -0.69
CA ARG A 345 9.57 -36.83 -0.20
C ARG A 345 10.92 -37.47 0.15
N GLN A 346 11.94 -37.28 -0.68
CA GLN A 346 13.26 -37.87 -0.44
C GLN A 346 14.00 -37.17 0.72
N ALA A 347 13.90 -35.85 0.81
CA ALA A 347 14.46 -35.08 1.91
C ALA A 347 13.78 -35.44 3.25
N ASP A 348 12.46 -35.61 3.26
CA ASP A 348 11.69 -36.06 4.43
C ASP A 348 12.13 -37.46 4.90
N MET A 349 12.36 -38.39 3.97
CA MET A 349 12.88 -39.71 4.33
C MET A 349 14.27 -39.63 4.99
N ARG A 350 15.11 -38.68 4.59
CA ARG A 350 16.42 -38.45 5.22
C ARG A 350 16.28 -37.74 6.56
N LEU A 351 15.35 -36.79 6.67
CA LEU A 351 15.00 -36.12 7.91
C LEU A 351 14.51 -37.13 8.95
N TYR A 352 13.62 -38.04 8.57
CA TYR A 352 13.10 -39.11 9.44
C TYR A 352 14.23 -40.00 9.97
N ARG A 353 15.20 -40.36 9.12
CA ARG A 353 16.40 -41.12 9.54
C ARG A 353 17.29 -40.31 10.49
N ALA A 354 17.43 -39.00 10.28
CA ALA A 354 18.18 -38.12 11.16
C ALA A 354 17.51 -37.98 12.54
N LYS A 355 16.17 -37.88 12.60
CA LYS A 355 15.41 -37.88 13.85
C LYS A 355 15.57 -39.18 14.64
N GLY A 356 15.61 -40.32 13.96
CA GLY A 356 15.80 -41.63 14.60
C GLY A 356 17.14 -41.78 15.32
N SER A 357 18.16 -41.00 14.95
CA SER A 357 19.50 -41.00 15.56
C SER A 357 19.78 -39.76 16.43
N ALA A 358 18.88 -38.79 16.48
CA ALA A 358 19.03 -37.57 17.28
C ALA A 358 18.89 -37.86 18.79
N PRO A 359 19.74 -37.28 19.66
CA PRO A 359 19.55 -37.37 21.10
C PRO A 359 18.18 -36.79 21.49
N ARG A 360 17.35 -37.58 22.18
CA ARG A 360 16.07 -37.09 22.73
C ARG A 360 16.34 -35.90 23.63
N VAL A 361 15.56 -34.81 23.49
CA VAL A 361 15.62 -33.60 24.32
C VAL A 361 15.85 -33.99 25.79
N ARG A 362 17.05 -33.71 26.32
CA ARG A 362 17.40 -34.03 27.71
C ARG A 362 17.05 -32.83 28.57
N LYS A 363 16.36 -33.10 29.69
CA LYS A 363 16.20 -32.12 30.75
C LYS A 363 17.57 -32.04 31.44
N LEU A 364 18.27 -30.92 31.31
CA LEU A 364 19.46 -30.67 32.13
C LEU A 364 18.94 -30.50 33.56
N VAL A 365 19.18 -31.50 34.40
CA VAL A 365 18.95 -31.39 35.84
C VAL A 365 19.99 -30.39 36.34
N LEU A 366 19.56 -29.16 36.62
CA LEU A 366 20.35 -28.21 37.37
C LEU A 366 20.56 -28.80 38.76
N GLY A 367 21.77 -29.31 39.03
CA GLY A 367 22.17 -29.72 40.36
C GLY A 367 22.09 -28.51 41.28
N ALA A 368 21.26 -28.58 42.31
CA ALA A 368 21.35 -27.69 43.45
C ALA A 368 22.71 -27.94 44.11
N GLY A 369 23.61 -26.96 43.98
CA GLY A 369 24.84 -26.83 44.76
C GLY A 369 24.67 -25.75 45.79
#